data_AF-A0A929PGH4-F1
#
_entry.id   AF-A0A929PGH4-F1
#
_cell.length_a   1.000
_cell.length_b   1.000
_cell.length_c   1.000
_cell.angle_alpha   90.00
_cell.angle_beta   90.00
_cell.angle_gamma   90.00
#
_symmetry.space_group_name_H-M   'P 1'
#
loop_
_entity.id
_entity.type
_entity.pdbx_description
1 polymer ?
#
loop_
_entity_poly.entity_id
_entity_poly.type
_entity_poly.pdbx_seq_one_letter_code
_entity_poly.pdbx_strand_id
1 'polypeptide(L)'
;MSASAQWWRIGPLKHKRYPQIAPVKNYSFNKNYILGSPQVAARPIKGFKLRSYYDLTQAEMRFMKSAQHNMRFREYNIASYNFSDLARVYMELNRLSEAKWFLLQSNLIARRQNDARHTFLNLLSLASVKIDMGEISLAREDLIEARGIADSRGWRGEAAEIDKKIQSIKGVSNSAPKSELKYAELPEAESKSK
;
A
#
# COMPACT_ATOMS: atom_id res chain seq x y z
N MET A 1 15.43 22.30 -82.88
CA MET A 1 14.33 21.92 -81.97
C MET A 1 13.84 23.17 -81.24
N SER A 2 12.63 23.64 -81.51
CA SER A 2 11.90 24.55 -80.61
C SER A 2 10.42 24.46 -80.97
N ALA A 3 9.66 23.70 -80.18
CA ALA A 3 8.22 23.57 -80.32
C ALA A 3 7.56 24.55 -79.34
N SER A 4 7.14 25.72 -79.83
CA SER A 4 6.35 26.67 -79.06
C SER A 4 4.87 26.32 -79.18
N ALA A 5 4.32 25.68 -78.15
CA ALA A 5 2.88 25.41 -78.07
C ALA A 5 2.13 26.74 -77.84
N GLN A 6 1.48 27.28 -78.87
CA GLN A 6 0.57 28.43 -78.78
C GLN A 6 -0.86 27.96 -78.52
N TRP A 7 -1.15 27.57 -77.27
CA TRP A 7 -2.47 27.04 -76.86
C TRP A 7 -3.52 28.12 -76.54
N TRP A 8 -3.21 29.40 -76.73
CA TRP A 8 -4.05 30.54 -76.36
C TRP A 8 -4.73 31.25 -77.56
N ARG A 9 -4.59 30.73 -78.78
CA ARG A 9 -5.15 31.32 -80.03
C ARG A 9 -6.48 30.72 -80.49
N ILE A 10 -7.18 29.97 -79.64
CA ILE A 10 -8.54 29.49 -79.93
C ILE A 10 -9.49 30.43 -79.17
N GLY A 11 -10.39 31.09 -79.91
CA GLY A 11 -11.37 32.05 -79.39
C GLY A 11 -12.26 31.49 -78.26
N PRO A 12 -13.23 32.26 -77.73
CA PRO A 12 -13.95 31.91 -76.52
C PRO A 12 -14.71 30.59 -76.70
N LEU A 13 -14.09 29.50 -76.27
CA LEU A 13 -14.68 28.19 -76.23
C LEU A 13 -15.92 28.28 -75.34
N LYS A 14 -17.09 28.04 -75.95
CA LYS A 14 -18.42 28.03 -75.34
C LYS A 14 -18.57 26.84 -74.37
N HIS A 15 -17.70 26.74 -73.37
CA HIS A 15 -17.84 25.73 -72.33
C HIS A 15 -18.92 26.20 -71.34
N LYS A 16 -19.94 25.36 -71.12
CA LYS A 16 -20.92 25.57 -70.05
C LYS A 16 -20.16 25.62 -68.72
N ARG A 17 -20.07 26.81 -68.12
CA ARG A 17 -19.52 26.99 -66.77
C ARG A 17 -20.59 26.53 -65.79
N TYR A 18 -20.34 25.45 -65.08
CA TYR A 18 -21.19 25.03 -63.98
C TYR A 18 -21.12 26.09 -62.85
N PRO A 19 -22.23 26.33 -62.13
CA PRO A 19 -22.22 27.26 -61.01
C PRO A 19 -21.19 26.79 -59.97
N GLN A 20 -20.41 27.73 -59.45
CA GLN A 20 -19.47 27.42 -58.36
C GLN A 20 -20.27 26.86 -57.18
N ILE A 21 -19.85 25.69 -56.68
CA ILE A 21 -20.40 25.09 -55.48
C ILE A 21 -20.19 26.09 -54.34
N ALA A 22 -21.25 26.40 -53.59
CA ALA A 22 -21.18 27.36 -52.51
C ALA A 22 -20.07 26.94 -51.52
N PRO A 23 -19.19 27.87 -51.09
CA PRO A 23 -18.14 27.54 -50.13
C PRO A 23 -18.78 27.04 -48.84
N VAL A 24 -18.41 25.84 -48.41
CA VAL A 24 -18.84 25.25 -47.14
C VAL A 24 -18.36 26.18 -46.02
N LYS A 25 -19.27 26.57 -45.11
CA LYS A 25 -18.90 27.33 -43.92
C LYS A 25 -17.91 26.51 -43.09
N ASN A 26 -16.65 26.94 -43.07
CA ASN A 26 -15.65 26.41 -42.17
C ASN A 26 -15.94 26.90 -40.75
N TYR A 27 -16.48 26.01 -39.91
CA TYR A 27 -16.54 26.22 -38.47
C TYR A 27 -15.14 25.98 -37.89
N SER A 28 -14.16 26.85 -38.20
CA SER A 28 -12.86 26.80 -37.56
C SER A 28 -13.06 27.12 -36.08
N PHE A 29 -12.89 26.11 -35.22
CA PHE A 29 -13.00 26.24 -33.78
C PHE A 29 -12.08 27.37 -33.30
N ASN A 30 -12.65 28.41 -32.71
CA ASN A 30 -11.91 29.58 -32.26
C ASN A 30 -11.03 29.18 -31.06
N LYS A 31 -9.72 29.05 -31.30
CA LYS A 31 -8.69 28.66 -30.31
C LYS A 31 -8.74 29.53 -29.04
N ASN A 32 -9.34 30.71 -29.12
CA ASN A 32 -9.44 31.65 -28.01
C ASN A 32 -10.43 31.23 -26.92
N TYR A 33 -11.29 30.24 -27.15
CA TYR A 33 -12.12 29.64 -26.08
C TYR A 33 -11.34 28.63 -25.22
N ILE A 34 -10.07 28.37 -25.51
CA ILE A 34 -9.16 27.52 -24.69
C ILE A 34 -8.27 28.38 -23.77
N LEU A 35 -8.31 29.71 -23.90
CA LEU A 35 -7.51 30.66 -23.09
C LEU A 35 -8.03 30.86 -21.65
N GLY A 36 -8.93 29.98 -21.20
CA GLY A 36 -9.30 29.81 -19.79
C GLY A 36 -8.81 28.46 -19.28
N SER A 37 -7.59 28.04 -19.61
CA SER A 37 -7.01 26.87 -18.93
C SER A 37 -7.03 27.16 -17.43
N PRO A 38 -7.71 26.34 -16.61
CA PRO A 38 -7.65 26.54 -15.17
C PRO A 38 -6.18 26.46 -14.80
N GLN A 39 -5.64 27.53 -14.21
CA GLN A 39 -4.32 27.48 -13.61
C GLN A 39 -4.39 26.47 -12.47
N VAL A 40 -4.12 25.21 -12.78
CA VAL A 40 -4.00 24.16 -11.77
C VAL A 40 -2.74 24.51 -11.01
N ALA A 41 -2.90 25.16 -9.85
CA ALA A 41 -1.79 25.46 -8.96
C ALA A 41 -1.00 24.15 -8.73
N ALA A 42 0.22 24.11 -9.27
CA ALA A 42 1.08 22.96 -9.11
C ALA A 42 1.27 22.74 -7.60
N ARG A 43 0.75 21.63 -7.09
CA ARG A 43 0.92 21.30 -5.67
C ARG A 43 2.42 21.17 -5.42
N PRO A 44 2.98 21.84 -4.40
CA PRO A 44 4.40 21.73 -4.12
C PRO A 44 4.75 20.26 -3.89
N ILE A 45 5.70 19.74 -4.65
CA ILE A 45 6.23 18.40 -4.45
C ILE A 45 6.96 18.43 -3.10
N LYS A 46 6.38 17.80 -2.09
CA LYS A 46 7.04 17.63 -0.79
C LYS A 46 8.18 16.62 -0.97
N GLY A 47 9.41 17.04 -0.72
CA GLY A 47 10.56 16.14 -0.74
C GLY A 47 10.36 15.01 0.28
N PHE A 48 10.52 13.77 -0.17
CA PHE A 48 10.51 12.61 0.70
C PHE A 48 11.92 12.40 1.26
N LYS A 49 12.09 12.47 2.58
CA LYS A 49 13.36 12.11 3.22
C LYS A 49 13.40 10.60 3.40
N LEU A 50 14.31 9.93 2.69
CA LEU A 50 14.63 8.53 2.95
C LEU A 50 15.17 8.40 4.37
N ARG A 51 14.63 7.47 5.14
CA ARG A 51 15.08 7.20 6.51
C ARG A 51 16.39 6.42 6.45
N SER A 52 17.45 6.94 7.06
CA SER A 52 18.71 6.21 7.15
C SER A 52 18.59 5.06 8.15
N TYR A 53 19.39 4.01 7.99
CA TYR A 53 19.53 2.95 8.99
C TYR A 53 19.91 3.53 10.36
N TYR A 54 20.76 4.57 10.39
CA TYR A 54 21.09 5.27 11.63
C TYR A 54 19.87 5.95 12.28
N ASP A 55 18.97 6.52 11.48
CA ASP A 55 17.75 7.13 12.02
C ASP A 55 16.83 6.09 12.67
N LEU A 56 16.79 4.87 12.09
CA LEU A 56 16.02 3.74 12.61
C LEU A 56 16.60 3.21 13.92
N THR A 57 17.92 3.06 14.03
CA THR A 57 18.57 2.61 15.28
C THR A 57 18.41 3.63 16.41
N GLN A 58 18.46 4.93 16.09
CA GLN A 58 18.14 5.98 17.06
C GLN A 58 16.68 5.91 17.51
N ALA A 59 15.75 5.65 16.60
CA ALA A 59 14.35 5.46 16.94
C ALA A 59 14.14 4.22 17.83
N GLU A 60 14.75 3.08 17.49
CA GLU A 60 14.73 1.84 18.27
C GLU A 60 15.17 2.11 19.71
N MET A 61 16.34 2.74 19.91
CA MET A 61 16.85 3.04 21.26
C MET A 61 15.91 3.94 22.06
N ARG A 62 15.31 4.96 21.42
CA ARG A 62 14.38 5.88 22.06
C ARG A 62 13.12 5.17 22.53
N PHE A 63 12.49 4.39 21.65
CA PHE A 63 11.28 3.64 21.98
C PHE A 63 11.55 2.55 23.02
N MET A 64 12.69 1.86 22.94
CA MET A 64 13.09 0.86 23.92
C MET A 64 13.23 1.47 25.31
N LYS A 65 13.98 2.59 25.41
CA LYS A 65 14.17 3.30 26.68
C LYS A 65 12.84 3.80 27.27
N SER A 66 11.97 4.35 26.42
CA SER A 66 10.63 4.79 26.81
C SER A 66 9.77 3.63 27.31
N ALA A 67 9.72 2.53 26.57
CA ALA A 67 8.97 1.34 26.95
C ALA A 67 9.44 0.78 28.30
N GLN A 68 10.75 0.65 28.50
CA GLN A 68 11.34 0.18 29.77
C GLN A 68 11.00 1.11 30.94
N HIS A 69 11.09 2.43 30.73
CA HIS A 69 10.71 3.42 31.73
C HIS A 69 9.23 3.25 32.13
N ASN A 70 8.33 3.23 31.15
CA ASN A 70 6.89 3.14 31.40
C ASN A 70 6.51 1.80 32.05
N MET A 71 7.14 0.70 31.64
CA MET A 71 6.96 -0.60 32.30
C MET A 71 7.44 -0.59 33.76
N ARG A 72 8.58 0.06 34.05
CA ARG A 72 9.10 0.19 35.41
C ARG A 72 8.16 0.98 36.32
N PHE A 73 7.56 2.05 35.79
CA PHE A 73 6.63 2.92 36.52
C PHE A 73 5.16 2.47 36.42
N ARG A 74 4.90 1.28 35.88
CA ARG A 74 3.56 0.67 35.75
C ARG A 74 2.59 1.48 34.89
N GLU A 75 3.12 2.31 33.99
CA GLU A 75 2.34 3.05 32.99
C GLU A 75 2.05 2.17 31.78
N TYR A 76 1.23 1.14 32.00
CA TYR A 76 1.00 0.07 31.02
C TYR A 76 0.31 0.54 29.74
N ASN A 77 -0.60 1.50 29.83
CA ASN A 77 -1.26 2.06 28.66
C ASN A 77 -0.20 2.66 27.70
N ILE A 78 0.61 3.59 28.19
CA ILE A 78 1.66 4.24 27.39
C ILE A 78 2.72 3.22 26.96
N ALA A 79 3.12 2.28 27.84
CA ALA A 79 4.08 1.23 27.49
C ALA A 79 3.62 0.39 26.29
N SER A 80 2.34 0.04 26.21
CA SER A 80 1.80 -0.74 25.11
C SER A 80 2.00 -0.04 23.76
N TYR A 81 1.74 1.28 23.68
CA TYR A 81 1.95 2.06 22.47
C TYR A 81 3.43 2.10 22.08
N ASN A 82 4.34 2.26 23.05
CA ASN A 82 5.77 2.23 22.76
C ASN A 82 6.22 0.89 22.18
N PHE A 83 5.63 -0.23 22.62
CA PHE A 83 5.91 -1.55 22.01
C PHE A 83 5.40 -1.65 20.57
N SER A 84 4.23 -1.09 20.25
CA SER A 84 3.74 -1.03 18.87
C SER A 84 4.62 -0.16 17.97
N ASP A 85 5.10 0.97 18.49
CA ASP A 85 5.99 1.86 17.75
C ASP A 85 7.37 1.21 17.52
N LEU A 86 7.90 0.53 18.54
CA LEU A 86 9.11 -0.26 18.43
C LEU A 86 8.95 -1.38 17.38
N ALA A 87 7.81 -2.07 17.36
CA ALA A 87 7.51 -3.07 16.34
C ALA A 87 7.48 -2.47 14.93
N ARG A 88 6.93 -1.26 14.75
CA ARG A 88 6.96 -0.56 13.46
C ARG A 88 8.40 -0.30 13.00
N VAL A 89 9.29 0.11 13.90
CA VAL A 89 10.71 0.27 13.59
C VAL A 89 11.33 -1.06 13.16
N TYR A 90 11.01 -2.16 13.82
CA TYR A 90 11.50 -3.49 13.41
C TYR A 90 10.95 -3.97 12.07
N MET A 91 9.70 -3.65 11.74
CA MET A 91 9.15 -3.89 10.39
C MET A 91 9.94 -3.10 9.33
N GLU A 92 10.25 -1.83 9.59
CA GLU A 92 11.08 -1.01 8.69
C GLU A 92 12.52 -1.56 8.54
N LEU A 93 13.04 -2.21 9.58
CA LEU A 93 14.34 -2.89 9.58
C LEU A 93 14.29 -4.33 9.02
N ASN A 94 13.14 -4.82 8.57
CA ASN A 94 12.91 -6.20 8.15
C ASN A 94 13.26 -7.27 9.22
N ARG A 95 13.22 -6.92 10.50
CA ARG A 95 13.43 -7.81 11.66
C ARG A 95 12.07 -8.35 12.13
N LEU A 96 11.43 -9.16 11.30
CA LEU A 96 10.02 -9.56 11.46
C LEU A 96 9.73 -10.34 12.75
N SER A 97 10.63 -11.23 13.17
CA SER A 97 10.46 -12.03 14.40
C SER A 97 10.37 -11.15 15.67
N GLU A 98 11.14 -10.07 15.71
CA GLU A 98 11.13 -9.12 16.82
C GLU A 98 9.90 -8.23 16.76
N ALA A 99 9.55 -7.75 15.57
CA ALA A 99 8.29 -7.01 15.36
C ALA A 99 7.08 -7.81 15.87
N LYS A 100 7.00 -9.10 15.52
CA LYS A 100 5.97 -10.03 16.01
C LYS A 100 5.99 -10.13 17.54
N TRP A 101 7.16 -10.32 18.14
CA TRP A 101 7.29 -10.41 19.60
C TRP A 101 6.76 -9.16 20.31
N PHE A 102 7.17 -7.97 19.85
CA PHE A 102 6.73 -6.71 20.45
C PHE A 102 5.25 -6.41 20.24
N LEU A 103 4.70 -6.76 19.08
CA LEU A 103 3.25 -6.65 18.85
C LEU A 103 2.45 -7.57 19.77
N LEU A 104 2.92 -8.80 20.02
CA LEU A 104 2.29 -9.71 20.98
C LEU A 104 2.31 -9.13 22.41
N GLN A 105 3.45 -8.57 22.83
CA GLN A 105 3.56 -7.90 24.14
C GLN A 105 2.61 -6.70 24.24
N SER A 106 2.58 -5.85 23.21
CA SER A 106 1.67 -4.71 23.14
C SER A 106 0.21 -5.14 23.22
N ASN A 107 -0.18 -6.17 22.45
CA ASN A 107 -1.54 -6.70 22.42
C ASN A 107 -1.97 -7.25 23.78
N LEU A 108 -1.10 -8.01 24.45
CA LEU A 108 -1.35 -8.53 25.80
C LEU A 108 -1.65 -7.39 26.79
N ILE A 109 -0.87 -6.32 26.74
CA ILE A 109 -1.06 -5.17 27.62
C ILE A 109 -2.35 -4.41 27.25
N ALA A 110 -2.59 -4.15 25.96
CA ALA A 110 -3.78 -3.46 25.48
C ALA A 110 -5.07 -4.20 25.90
N ARG A 111 -5.10 -5.54 25.80
CA ARG A 111 -6.22 -6.36 26.30
C ARG A 111 -6.45 -6.19 27.79
N ARG A 112 -5.38 -6.19 28.60
CA ARG A 112 -5.48 -5.98 30.06
C ARG A 112 -5.99 -4.59 30.40
N GLN A 113 -5.70 -3.58 29.57
CA GLN A 113 -6.20 -2.22 29.72
C GLN A 113 -7.59 -2.01 29.07
N ASN A 114 -8.17 -3.04 28.46
CA ASN A 114 -9.43 -2.97 27.71
C ASN A 114 -9.42 -1.93 26.57
N ASP A 115 -8.25 -1.68 25.97
CA ASP A 115 -8.11 -0.79 24.82
C ASP A 115 -8.38 -1.55 23.52
N ALA A 116 -9.66 -1.64 23.16
CA ALA A 116 -10.09 -2.33 21.95
C ALA A 116 -9.52 -1.71 20.67
N ARG A 117 -9.29 -0.38 20.62
CA ARG A 117 -8.76 0.27 19.42
C ARG A 117 -7.32 -0.11 19.20
N HIS A 118 -6.54 -0.12 20.27
CA HIS A 118 -5.15 -0.51 20.19
C HIS A 118 -4.97 -2.01 19.95
N THR A 119 -5.76 -2.86 20.61
CA THR A 119 -5.79 -4.31 20.31
C THR A 119 -6.11 -4.57 18.84
N PHE A 120 -7.11 -3.89 18.29
CA PHE A 120 -7.48 -3.99 16.88
C PHE A 120 -6.32 -3.62 15.94
N LEU A 121 -5.66 -2.48 16.17
CA LEU A 121 -4.52 -2.04 15.35
C LEU A 121 -3.34 -3.01 15.45
N ASN A 122 -3.05 -3.53 16.65
CA ASN A 122 -2.00 -4.51 16.85
C ASN A 122 -2.28 -5.83 16.13
N LEU A 123 -3.54 -6.30 16.11
CA LEU A 123 -3.93 -7.50 15.35
C LEU A 123 -3.74 -7.31 13.85
N LEU A 124 -4.08 -6.13 13.31
CA LEU A 124 -3.82 -5.83 11.89
C LEU A 124 -2.34 -5.84 11.56
N SER A 125 -1.50 -5.25 12.42
CA SER A 125 -0.04 -5.27 12.23
C SER A 125 0.53 -6.68 12.38
N LEU A 126 0.03 -7.48 13.34
CA LEU A 126 0.44 -8.88 13.51
C LEU A 126 0.11 -9.71 12.28
N ALA A 127 -1.11 -9.57 11.74
CA ALA A 127 -1.51 -10.26 10.53
C ALA A 127 -0.58 -9.91 9.36
N SER A 128 -0.24 -8.64 9.16
CA SER A 128 0.72 -8.24 8.13
C SER A 128 2.10 -8.89 8.33
N VAL A 129 2.66 -8.81 9.53
CA VAL A 129 3.96 -9.42 9.85
C VAL A 129 3.94 -10.94 9.64
N LYS A 130 2.86 -11.61 10.06
CA LYS A 130 2.68 -13.06 9.87
C LYS A 130 2.56 -13.44 8.40
N ILE A 131 1.87 -12.64 7.58
CA ILE A 131 1.82 -12.84 6.12
C ILE A 131 3.22 -12.71 5.53
N ASP A 132 3.98 -11.69 5.92
CA ASP A 132 5.34 -11.46 5.44
C ASP A 132 6.29 -12.60 5.86
N MET A 133 6.03 -13.23 7.00
CA MET A 133 6.74 -14.43 7.46
C MET A 133 6.25 -15.74 6.81
N GLY A 134 5.16 -15.71 6.04
CA GLY A 134 4.55 -16.90 5.42
C GLY A 134 3.57 -17.67 6.33
N GLU A 135 3.29 -17.18 7.53
CA GLU A 135 2.36 -17.77 8.51
C GLU A 135 0.90 -17.40 8.20
N ILE A 136 0.41 -17.81 7.03
CA ILE A 136 -0.87 -17.34 6.48
C ILE A 136 -2.08 -17.75 7.36
N SER A 137 -2.06 -18.95 7.93
CA SER A 137 -3.14 -19.44 8.81
C SER A 137 -3.29 -18.58 10.06
N LEU A 138 -2.17 -18.32 10.75
CA LEU A 138 -2.12 -17.50 11.95
C LEU A 138 -2.47 -16.03 11.67
N ALA A 139 -2.11 -15.51 10.50
CA ALA A 139 -2.52 -14.17 10.09
C ALA A 139 -4.03 -14.07 9.89
N ARG A 140 -4.64 -15.11 9.31
CA ARG A 140 -6.09 -15.16 9.10
C ARG A 140 -6.84 -15.18 10.43
N GLU A 141 -6.35 -15.92 11.42
CA GLU A 141 -6.94 -15.93 12.76
C GLU A 141 -6.94 -14.54 13.41
N ASP A 142 -5.80 -13.84 13.35
CA ASP A 142 -5.71 -12.46 13.87
C ASP A 142 -6.69 -11.51 13.17
N LEU A 143 -6.87 -11.65 11.85
CA LEU A 143 -7.83 -10.83 11.10
C LEU A 143 -9.28 -11.14 11.45
N ILE A 144 -9.62 -12.41 11.68
CA ILE A 144 -10.97 -12.80 12.13
C ILE A 144 -11.25 -12.21 13.51
N GLU A 145 -10.27 -12.25 14.41
CA GLU A 145 -10.39 -11.62 15.73
C GLU A 145 -10.57 -10.09 15.60
N ALA A 146 -9.74 -9.43 14.78
CA ALA A 146 -9.86 -7.99 14.54
C ALA A 146 -11.23 -7.61 13.96
N ARG A 147 -11.78 -8.45 13.07
CA ARG A 147 -13.13 -8.30 12.53
C ARG A 147 -14.18 -8.39 13.63
N GLY A 148 -14.07 -9.37 14.53
CA GLY A 148 -14.97 -9.53 15.67
C GLY A 148 -14.96 -8.30 16.58
N ILE A 149 -13.78 -7.71 16.83
CA ILE A 149 -13.66 -6.45 17.58
C ILE A 149 -14.37 -5.31 16.84
N ALA A 150 -14.14 -5.17 15.53
CA ALA A 150 -14.77 -4.13 14.73
C ALA A 150 -16.31 -4.24 14.73
N ASP A 151 -16.86 -5.44 14.57
CA ASP A 151 -18.29 -5.70 14.61
C ASP A 151 -18.88 -5.33 15.99
N SER A 152 -18.21 -5.72 17.08
CA SER A 152 -18.65 -5.43 18.44
C SER A 152 -18.70 -3.92 18.76
N ARG A 153 -17.87 -3.11 18.09
CA ARG A 153 -17.76 -1.66 18.28
C ARG A 153 -18.51 -0.85 17.22
N GLY A 154 -19.11 -1.51 16.22
CA GLY A 154 -19.82 -0.84 15.11
C GLY A 154 -18.90 -0.21 14.06
N TRP A 155 -17.63 -0.61 13.98
CA TRP A 155 -16.63 -0.12 13.03
C TRP A 155 -16.80 -0.75 11.64
N ARG A 156 -17.90 -0.42 10.97
CA ARG A 156 -18.30 -1.04 9.69
C ARG A 156 -17.30 -0.82 8.56
N GLY A 157 -16.64 0.34 8.56
CA GLY A 157 -15.61 0.66 7.56
C GLY A 157 -14.41 -0.27 7.70
N GLU A 158 -13.89 -0.39 8.91
CA GLU A 158 -12.79 -1.28 9.24
C GLU A 158 -13.12 -2.76 9.02
N ALA A 159 -14.33 -3.20 9.36
CA ALA A 159 -14.76 -4.57 9.11
C ALA A 159 -14.75 -4.91 7.60
N ALA A 160 -15.23 -3.99 6.75
CA ALA A 160 -15.20 -4.16 5.30
C ALA A 160 -13.77 -4.18 4.73
N GLU A 161 -12.85 -3.40 5.30
CA GLU A 161 -11.43 -3.45 4.92
C GLU A 161 -10.78 -4.78 5.29
N ILE A 162 -11.11 -5.34 6.47
CA ILE A 162 -10.62 -6.65 6.90
C ILE A 162 -11.16 -7.75 5.99
N ASP A 163 -12.44 -7.69 5.61
CA ASP A 163 -13.04 -8.68 4.70
C ASP A 163 -12.30 -8.72 3.36
N LYS A 164 -11.90 -7.55 2.83
CA LYS A 164 -11.06 -7.46 1.63
C LYS A 164 -9.68 -8.11 1.84
N LYS A 165 -9.03 -7.87 2.98
CA LYS A 165 -7.73 -8.49 3.32
C LYS A 165 -7.84 -10.02 3.47
N ILE A 166 -8.89 -10.52 4.11
CA ILE A 166 -9.13 -11.96 4.23
C ILE A 166 -9.33 -12.60 2.85
N GLN A 167 -10.04 -11.92 1.95
CA GLN A 167 -10.21 -12.39 0.57
C GLN A 167 -8.90 -12.41 -0.20
N SER A 168 -8.05 -11.38 -0.08
CA SER A 168 -6.76 -11.35 -0.77
C SER A 168 -5.83 -12.48 -0.32
N ILE A 169 -5.84 -12.81 0.98
CA ILE A 169 -5.03 -13.90 1.53
C ILE A 169 -5.43 -15.28 0.99
N LYS A 170 -6.74 -15.53 0.81
CA LYS A 170 -7.23 -16.78 0.20
C LYS A 170 -6.71 -16.99 -1.22
N GLY A 171 -6.46 -15.90 -1.96
CA GLY A 171 -5.83 -15.95 -3.28
C GLY A 171 -4.35 -16.37 -3.22
N VAL A 172 -3.61 -15.87 -2.23
CA VAL A 172 -2.17 -16.12 -2.05
C VAL A 172 -1.88 -17.56 -1.58
N SER A 173 -2.71 -18.12 -0.70
CA SER A 173 -2.54 -19.50 -0.22
C SER A 173 -2.65 -20.55 -1.32
N ASN A 174 -3.30 -20.22 -2.45
CA ASN A 174 -3.41 -21.11 -3.61
C ASN A 174 -2.19 -21.03 -4.54
N SER A 175 -1.34 -20.00 -4.43
CA SER A 175 -0.20 -19.79 -5.33
C SER A 175 1.16 -20.07 -4.68
N ALA A 176 1.29 -20.02 -3.35
CA ALA A 176 2.55 -20.25 -2.65
C ALA A 176 2.59 -21.65 -2.01
N PRO A 177 3.41 -22.60 -2.52
CA PRO A 177 3.59 -23.88 -1.87
C PRO A 177 4.32 -23.71 -0.53
N LYS A 178 3.83 -24.44 0.48
CA LYS A 178 4.22 -24.44 1.89
C LYS A 178 5.75 -24.47 2.07
N SER A 179 6.34 -23.42 2.63
CA SER A 179 7.76 -23.37 3.01
C SER A 179 8.05 -24.03 4.37
N GLU A 180 7.13 -24.82 4.91
CA GLU A 180 7.25 -25.49 6.22
C GLU A 180 8.30 -26.62 6.27
N LEU A 181 9.01 -26.90 5.17
CA LEU A 181 9.97 -28.00 5.05
C LEU A 181 11.45 -27.56 5.11
N LYS A 182 11.90 -26.88 6.16
CA LYS A 182 13.36 -26.60 6.29
C LYS A 182 14.04 -26.82 7.61
N TYR A 183 13.33 -27.13 8.71
CA TYR A 183 14.00 -27.32 10.01
C TYR A 183 13.53 -28.53 10.83
N ALA A 184 12.66 -29.40 10.29
CA ALA A 184 12.14 -30.58 11.01
C ALA A 184 12.91 -31.89 10.72
N GLU A 185 13.87 -31.90 9.81
CA GLU A 185 14.74 -33.08 9.56
C GLU A 185 16.08 -32.91 10.26
N LEU A 186 16.07 -32.83 11.59
CA LEU A 186 17.23 -33.25 12.37
C LEU A 186 17.04 -34.75 12.63
N PRO A 187 17.96 -35.63 12.16
CA PRO A 187 17.81 -37.06 12.39
C PRO A 187 17.81 -37.32 13.91
N GLU A 188 16.83 -38.12 14.34
CA GLU A 188 16.73 -38.63 15.71
C GLU A 188 18.10 -39.16 16.14
N ALA A 189 18.62 -38.64 17.25
CA ALA A 189 19.85 -39.14 17.82
C ALA A 189 19.65 -40.61 18.20
N GLU A 190 20.35 -41.51 17.50
CA GLU A 190 20.40 -42.93 17.82
C GLU A 190 20.67 -43.11 19.31
N SER A 191 19.70 -43.68 20.02
CA SER A 191 19.87 -44.15 21.38
C SER A 191 20.98 -45.20 21.40
N LYS A 192 22.17 -44.85 21.89
CA LYS A 192 23.19 -45.84 22.25
C LYS A 192 22.68 -46.64 23.44
N SER A 193 22.04 -47.77 23.15
CA SER A 193 21.82 -48.84 24.11
C SER A 193 22.95 -49.86 23.98
N LYS A 194 23.72 -49.98 25.09
CA LYS A 194 24.64 -51.04 25.55
C LYS A 194 26.05 -50.56 25.82
#